data_AF-A0A397TTR0-F1
#
_entry.id   AF-A0A397TTR0-F1
#
_cell.length_a   1.000
_cell.length_b   1.000
_cell.length_c   1.000
_cell.angle_alpha   90.00
_cell.angle_beta   90.00
_cell.angle_gamma   90.00
#
_symmetry.space_group_name_H-M   'P 1'
#
loop_
_entity.id
_entity.type
_entity.pdbx_description
1 polymer ?
#
loop_
_entity_poly.entity_id
_entity_poly.type
_entity_poly.pdbx_seq_one_letter_code
_entity_poly.pdbx_strand_id
1 'polypeptide(L)'
;MPPLGINSIIVGTTTQTAKNVGDDLVLDFYVEERIGEKELLSFWVEARHKANNRYLFNRTNAINQTFRSTTSLLIGTITYQRDNETTSGKHIMILEDISMINLTRNNSDALSATPHGCPNLIFPDTNKEDLIAHLGALPQEPQEVNVPPFLI
;
A
#
# COMPACT_ATOMS: atom_id res chain seq x y z
N MET A 1 36.00 9.97 -24.75
CA MET A 1 36.05 9.83 -23.29
C MET A 1 34.92 8.89 -22.89
N PRO A 2 35.14 7.81 -22.11
CA PRO A 2 34.03 6.98 -21.63
C PRO A 2 33.14 7.84 -20.73
N PRO A 3 31.81 7.66 -20.75
CA PRO A 3 30.93 8.35 -19.82
C PRO A 3 31.28 7.95 -18.38
N LEU A 4 31.64 8.92 -17.54
CA LEU A 4 31.68 8.73 -16.10
C LEU A 4 30.23 8.69 -15.62
N GLY A 5 29.72 7.48 -15.33
CA GLY A 5 28.37 7.30 -14.81
C GLY A 5 28.31 7.75 -13.34
N ILE A 6 27.49 8.74 -13.03
CA ILE A 6 27.15 9.11 -11.66
C ILE A 6 25.92 8.28 -11.26
N ASN A 7 26.00 7.54 -10.15
CA ASN A 7 24.84 6.95 -9.49
C ASN A 7 24.40 7.90 -8.37
N SER A 8 23.17 8.40 -8.44
CA SER A 8 22.60 9.31 -7.44
C SER A 8 21.43 8.62 -6.75
N ILE A 9 21.39 8.71 -5.42
CA ILE A 9 20.26 8.24 -4.61
C ILE A 9 19.48 9.47 -4.15
N ILE A 10 18.20 9.52 -4.51
CA ILE A 10 17.28 10.57 -4.10
C ILE A 10 16.33 9.97 -3.07
N VAL A 11 16.17 10.65 -1.94
CA VAL A 11 15.22 10.24 -0.88
C VAL A 11 14.01 11.16 -0.95
N GLY A 12 12.86 10.57 -1.27
CA GLY A 12 11.57 11.24 -1.27
C GLY A 12 10.66 10.70 -0.18
N THR A 13 9.81 11.56 0.37
CA THR A 13 8.75 11.16 1.31
C THR A 13 7.40 11.48 0.71
N THR A 14 6.41 10.64 1.01
CA THR A 14 5.02 10.91 0.64
C THR A 14 4.10 10.47 1.75
N THR A 15 3.06 11.26 1.97
CA THR A 15 1.90 10.90 2.81
C THR A 15 0.66 10.65 1.95
N GLN A 16 0.79 10.79 0.63
CA GLN A 16 -0.31 10.65 -0.32
C GLN A 16 -0.40 9.20 -0.79
N THR A 17 -1.63 8.73 -0.98
CA THR A 17 -1.90 7.46 -1.65
C THR A 17 -1.79 7.62 -3.16
N ALA A 18 -1.50 6.51 -3.84
CA ALA A 18 -1.50 6.50 -5.29
C ALA A 18 -2.88 6.81 -5.83
N LYS A 19 -2.93 7.76 -6.77
CA LYS A 19 -4.17 8.24 -7.41
C LYS A 19 -4.19 7.83 -8.86
N ASN A 20 -5.40 7.53 -9.36
CA ASN A 20 -5.61 7.29 -10.78
C ASN A 20 -5.80 8.64 -11.49
N VAL A 21 -5.01 8.88 -12.53
CA VAL A 21 -5.08 10.07 -13.39
C VAL A 21 -5.09 9.60 -14.85
N GLY A 22 -6.29 9.45 -15.40
CA GLY A 22 -6.48 8.94 -16.76
C GLY A 22 -6.08 7.47 -16.86
N ASP A 23 -5.08 7.17 -17.70
CA ASP A 23 -4.56 5.80 -17.87
C ASP A 23 -3.36 5.48 -16.96
N ASP A 24 -2.97 6.43 -16.10
CA ASP A 24 -1.80 6.31 -15.24
C ASP A 24 -2.18 6.27 -13.75
N LEU A 25 -1.39 5.52 -12.99
CA LEU A 25 -1.32 5.64 -11.53
C LEU A 25 -0.16 6.56 -11.17
N VAL A 26 -0.42 7.45 -10.21
CA VAL A 26 0.46 8.54 -9.84
C VAL A 26 0.71 8.56 -8.34
N LEU A 27 1.97 8.68 -7.93
CA LEU A 27 2.38 9.03 -6.55
C LEU A 27 3.22 10.31 -6.58
N ASP A 28 2.90 11.27 -5.72
CA ASP A 28 3.68 12.48 -5.56
C ASP A 28 4.63 12.36 -4.37
N PHE A 29 5.92 12.57 -4.61
CA PHE A 29 6.96 12.55 -3.59
C PHE A 29 7.52 13.94 -3.37
N TYR A 30 7.62 14.33 -2.11
CA TYR A 30 8.41 15.48 -1.70
C TYR A 30 9.86 15.04 -1.53
N VAL A 31 10.74 15.60 -2.36
CA VAL A 31 12.16 15.28 -2.37
C VAL A 31 12.93 16.42 -1.73
N GLU A 32 13.84 16.06 -0.83
CA GLU A 32 14.88 16.94 -0.31
C GLU A 32 16.23 16.46 -0.83
N GLU A 33 16.79 17.19 -1.79
CA GLU A 33 18.08 16.89 -2.37
C GLU A 33 19.20 17.55 -1.57
N ARG A 34 20.20 16.74 -1.19
CA ARG A 34 21.41 17.18 -0.49
C ARG A 34 22.63 16.84 -1.34
N ILE A 35 23.28 17.84 -1.92
CA ILE A 35 24.56 17.66 -2.63
C ILE A 35 25.65 18.45 -1.90
N GLY A 36 26.53 17.73 -1.19
CA GLY A 36 27.63 18.33 -0.44
C GLY A 36 27.14 19.31 0.64
N GLU A 37 27.78 20.48 0.70
CA GLU A 37 27.43 21.57 1.63
C GLU A 37 26.45 22.59 1.01
N LYS A 38 25.94 22.33 -0.20
CA LYS A 38 24.99 23.21 -0.86
C LYS A 38 23.67 23.27 -0.07
N GLU A 39 23.04 24.44 -0.09
CA GLU A 39 21.69 24.64 0.43
C GLU A 39 20.71 23.59 -0.10
N LEU A 40 19.82 23.10 0.76
CA LEU A 40 18.83 22.08 0.45
C LEU A 40 17.95 22.55 -0.71
N LEU A 41 17.89 21.77 -1.78
CA LEU A 41 16.90 21.97 -2.82
C LEU A 41 15.74 21.02 -2.56
N SER A 42 14.53 21.56 -2.48
CA SER A 42 13.33 20.75 -2.37
C SER A 42 12.42 20.92 -3.57
N PHE A 43 11.86 19.81 -4.04
CA PHE A 43 10.96 19.77 -5.18
C PHE A 43 10.03 18.57 -5.10
N TRP A 44 8.94 18.62 -5.87
CA TRP A 44 8.03 17.50 -6.02
C TRP A 44 8.40 16.64 -7.22
N VAL A 45 8.35 15.32 -7.05
CA VAL A 45 8.51 14.33 -8.10
C VAL A 45 7.22 13.54 -8.23
N GLU A 46 6.66 13.54 -9.43
CA GLU A 46 5.47 12.77 -9.77
C GLU A 46 5.90 11.43 -10.38
N ALA A 47 5.81 10.34 -9.61
CA ALA A 47 6.08 8.99 -10.08
C ALA A 47 4.84 8.43 -10.76
N ARG A 48 4.99 7.95 -12.01
CA ARG A 48 3.90 7.49 -12.85
C ARG A 48 4.18 6.13 -13.46
N HIS A 49 3.14 5.31 -13.54
CA HIS A 49 3.13 4.14 -14.40
C HIS A 49 1.73 3.91 -14.97
N LYS A 50 1.64 3.19 -16.09
CA LYS A 50 0.36 2.82 -16.68
C LYS A 50 -0.45 1.95 -15.72
N ALA A 51 -1.73 2.26 -15.56
CA ALA A 51 -2.64 1.52 -14.69
C ALA A 51 -2.84 0.06 -15.16
N ASN A 52 -2.65 -0.21 -16.45
CA ASN A 52 -2.73 -1.56 -17.01
C ASN A 52 -1.47 -2.42 -16.73
N ASN A 53 -0.38 -1.85 -16.21
CA ASN A 53 0.77 -2.63 -15.76
C ASN A 53 0.42 -3.34 -14.45
N ARG A 54 -0.07 -4.58 -14.57
CA ARG A 54 -0.55 -5.39 -13.43
C ARG A 54 0.47 -5.52 -12.30
N TYR A 55 1.76 -5.65 -12.63
CA TYR A 55 2.80 -5.76 -11.62
C TYR A 55 2.92 -4.50 -10.78
N LEU A 56 3.13 -3.35 -11.42
CA LEU A 56 3.24 -2.06 -10.73
C LEU A 56 1.94 -1.67 -10.04
N PHE A 57 0.78 -1.92 -10.68
CA PHE A 57 -0.54 -1.70 -10.10
C PHE A 57 -0.71 -2.42 -8.76
N ASN A 58 -0.35 -3.70 -8.70
CA ASN A 58 -0.43 -4.48 -7.47
C ASN A 58 0.52 -3.95 -6.38
N ARG A 59 1.75 -3.58 -6.74
CA ARG A 59 2.74 -3.01 -5.81
C ARG A 59 2.26 -1.68 -5.24
N THR A 60 1.79 -0.80 -6.11
CA THR A 60 1.25 0.51 -5.75
C THR A 60 0.01 0.39 -4.87
N ASN A 61 -0.89 -0.56 -5.15
CA ASN A 61 -2.04 -0.81 -4.28
C ASN A 61 -1.66 -1.39 -2.92
N ALA A 62 -0.60 -2.21 -2.84
CA ALA A 62 -0.12 -2.71 -1.56
C ALA A 62 0.38 -1.55 -0.66
N ILE A 63 0.99 -0.51 -1.24
CA ILE A 63 1.36 0.72 -0.52
C ILE A 63 0.10 1.39 0.04
N ASN A 64 -0.94 1.55 -0.78
CA ASN A 64 -2.20 2.19 -0.37
C ASN A 64 -2.94 1.45 0.76
N GLN A 65 -2.75 0.14 0.87
CA GLN A 65 -3.41 -0.70 1.88
C GLN A 65 -2.60 -0.85 3.17
N THR A 66 -1.36 -0.39 3.20
CA THR A 66 -0.49 -0.59 4.37
C THR A 66 -0.71 0.52 5.39
N PHE A 67 -1.22 0.16 6.59
CA PHE A 67 -1.43 1.09 7.71
C PHE A 67 -0.11 1.54 8.40
N ARG A 68 1.05 1.12 7.89
CA ARG A 68 2.37 1.40 8.45
C ARG A 68 3.22 2.16 7.43
N SER A 69 4.07 3.05 7.92
CA SER A 69 5.07 3.70 7.08
C SER A 69 5.95 2.63 6.41
N THR A 70 6.08 2.72 5.09
CA THR A 70 6.80 1.75 4.26
C THR A 70 7.95 2.46 3.56
N THR A 71 9.15 1.94 3.70
CA THR A 71 10.29 2.34 2.88
C THR A 71 10.27 1.52 1.59
N SER A 72 10.32 2.17 0.42
CA SER A 72 10.40 1.50 -0.86
C SER A 72 11.52 2.06 -1.73
N LEU A 73 12.12 1.20 -2.54
CA LEU A 73 13.04 1.56 -3.61
C LEU A 73 12.23 1.68 -4.90
N LEU A 74 12.24 2.87 -5.49
CA LEU A 74 11.65 3.13 -6.79
C LEU A 74 12.76 3.16 -7.84
N ILE A 75 12.56 2.42 -8.93
CA ILE A 75 13.49 2.40 -10.06
C ILE A 75 12.75 2.94 -11.27
N GLY A 76 13.40 3.85 -11.99
CA GLY A 76 12.80 4.48 -13.15
C GLY A 76 13.61 5.67 -13.64
N THR A 77 13.11 6.29 -14.69
CA THR A 77 13.76 7.42 -15.35
C THR A 77 13.05 8.72 -14.96
N ILE A 78 13.82 9.69 -14.42
CA ILE A 78 13.30 11.02 -14.08
C ILE A 78 13.52 11.96 -15.27
N THR A 79 12.46 12.66 -15.66
CA THR A 79 12.47 13.70 -16.69
C THR A 79 11.89 14.99 -16.13
N TYR A 80 12.33 16.13 -16.66
CA TYR A 80 11.74 17.42 -16.32
C TYR A 80 10.82 17.84 -17.47
N GLN A 81 9.52 17.96 -17.18
CA GLN A 81 8.54 18.46 -18.13
C GLN A 81 8.28 19.93 -17.83
N ARG A 82 8.63 20.82 -18.77
CA ARG A 82 8.33 22.25 -18.70
C ARG A 82 6.96 22.51 -19.33
N ASP A 83 6.18 23.39 -18.72
CA ASP A 83 4.96 23.89 -19.33
C ASP A 83 5.33 24.97 -20.36
N ASN A 84 4.87 24.83 -21.60
CA ASN A 84 5.30 25.70 -22.73
C ASN A 84 5.04 27.20 -22.52
N GLU A 85 4.14 27.57 -21.60
CA GLU A 85 3.70 28.95 -21.39
C GLU A 85 4.14 29.56 -20.05
N THR A 86 4.81 28.78 -19.18
CA THR A 86 5.31 29.29 -17.89
C THR A 86 6.76 28.90 -17.66
N THR A 87 7.45 29.63 -16.79
CA THR A 87 8.77 29.23 -16.28
C THR A 87 8.69 28.05 -15.29
N SER A 88 7.49 27.50 -15.08
CA SER A 88 7.23 26.38 -14.20
C SER A 88 7.30 25.05 -14.96
N GLY A 89 7.61 24.00 -14.23
CA GLY A 89 7.65 22.64 -14.73
C GLY A 89 7.69 21.67 -13.57
N LYS A 90 7.60 20.38 -13.88
CA LYS A 90 7.54 19.31 -12.89
C LYS A 90 8.50 18.18 -13.23
N HIS A 91 9.04 17.57 -12.18
CA HIS A 91 9.82 16.35 -12.30
C HIS A 91 8.86 15.16 -12.37
N ILE A 92 9.00 14.35 -13.42
CA ILE A 92 8.19 13.16 -13.64
C ILE A 92 9.11 11.95 -13.68
N MET A 93 8.86 11.01 -12.78
CA MET A 93 9.53 9.71 -12.79
C MET A 93 8.65 8.70 -13.52
N ILE A 94 9.14 8.16 -14.64
CA ILE A 94 8.51 7.00 -15.27
C ILE A 94 8.99 5.76 -14.53
N LEU A 95 8.08 5.13 -13.80
CA LEU A 95 8.37 4.06 -12.88
C LEU A 95 8.49 2.72 -13.62
N GLU A 96 9.60 2.04 -13.41
CA GLU A 96 9.94 0.75 -14.01
C GLU A 96 9.82 -0.38 -12.99
N ASP A 97 10.21 -0.14 -11.73
CA ASP A 97 10.08 -1.12 -10.64
C ASP A 97 9.83 -0.45 -9.27
N ILE A 98 9.19 -1.21 -8.37
CA ILE A 98 8.94 -0.87 -6.97
C ILE A 98 9.33 -2.08 -6.12
N SER A 99 10.28 -1.87 -5.22
CA SER A 99 10.63 -2.85 -4.20
C SER A 99 10.35 -2.31 -2.81
N MET A 100 9.48 -2.97 -2.05
CA MET A 100 9.23 -2.62 -0.65
C MET A 100 10.32 -3.22 0.23
N ILE A 101 10.96 -2.39 1.05
CA ILE A 101 11.99 -2.81 2.00
C ILE A 101 11.30 -3.10 3.33
N ASN A 102 10.92 -4.36 3.54
CA ASN A 102 10.37 -4.80 4.81
C ASN A 102 11.50 -5.06 5.81
N LEU A 103 11.69 -4.17 6.78
CA LEU A 103 12.52 -4.45 7.95
C LEU A 103 11.70 -5.24 8.97
N THR A 104 11.72 -6.57 8.87
CA THR A 104 11.36 -7.42 10.02
C THR A 104 12.48 -7.28 11.05
N ARG A 105 12.24 -6.52 12.14
CA ARG A 105 13.11 -6.61 13.31
C ARG A 105 12.91 -7.99 13.93
N ASN A 106 13.82 -8.92 13.64
CA ASN A 106 13.93 -10.14 14.40
C ASN A 106 14.49 -9.76 15.78
N ASN A 107 13.61 -9.53 16.75
CA ASN A 107 14.02 -9.44 18.16
C ASN A 107 14.45 -10.84 18.61
N SER A 108 15.73 -11.19 18.46
CA SER A 108 16.29 -12.45 18.97
C SER A 108 16.70 -12.37 20.45
N ASP A 109 16.44 -11.27 21.16
CA ASP A 109 16.90 -11.09 22.55
C ASP A 109 15.80 -11.19 23.62
N ALA A 110 14.68 -11.86 23.30
CA ALA A 110 13.65 -12.21 24.29
C ALA A 110 13.66 -13.72 24.60
N LEU A 111 14.82 -14.26 24.98
CA LEU A 111 14.97 -15.63 25.48
C LEU A 111 15.76 -15.62 26.80
N SER A 112 15.20 -14.99 27.83
CA SER A 112 15.54 -15.33 29.22
C SER A 112 14.45 -14.89 30.20
N ALA A 113 13.28 -15.52 30.11
CA ALA A 113 12.36 -15.60 31.25
C ALA A 113 11.34 -16.72 31.01
N THR A 114 11.71 -17.98 31.30
CA THR A 114 10.72 -18.97 31.71
C THR A 114 10.41 -18.76 33.18
N PRO A 115 9.12 -18.75 33.58
CA PRO A 115 8.67 -19.89 34.36
C PRO A 115 7.28 -20.41 33.94
N HIS A 116 7.25 -21.73 33.75
CA HIS A 116 6.14 -22.66 34.01
C HIS A 116 4.77 -22.47 33.33
N GLY A 117 4.55 -23.31 32.30
CA GLY A 117 3.43 -24.25 32.31
C GLY A 117 2.18 -23.88 31.51
N CYS A 118 2.06 -24.40 30.28
CA CYS A 118 0.79 -24.90 29.73
C CYS A 118 1.10 -25.96 28.64
N PRO A 119 0.47 -27.15 28.68
CA PRO A 119 0.83 -28.27 27.81
C PRO A 119 0.21 -28.17 26.41
N ASN A 120 0.83 -28.88 25.47
CA ASN A 120 0.36 -29.19 24.12
C ASN A 120 -1.16 -29.40 24.03
N LEU A 121 -1.85 -28.65 23.18
CA LEU A 121 -3.13 -29.08 22.62
C LEU A 121 -2.95 -29.40 21.15
N ILE A 122 -3.00 -30.70 20.90
CA ILE A 122 -3.14 -31.36 19.60
C ILE A 122 -4.45 -30.87 18.96
N PHE A 123 -4.41 -30.42 17.70
CA PHE A 123 -5.62 -30.15 16.93
C PHE A 123 -6.34 -31.48 16.62
N PRO A 124 -7.63 -31.65 16.92
CA PRO A 124 -8.38 -32.79 16.43
C PRO A 124 -8.81 -32.55 14.97
N ASP A 125 -8.63 -33.58 14.14
CA ASP A 125 -9.16 -33.65 12.79
C ASP A 125 -10.69 -33.44 12.81
N THR A 126 -11.16 -32.36 12.17
CA THR A 126 -12.60 -32.09 12.10
C THR A 126 -13.25 -32.98 11.04
N ASN A 127 -13.96 -33.99 11.54
CA ASN A 127 -14.88 -34.87 10.85
C ASN A 127 -16.11 -34.09 10.34
N LYS A 128 -16.55 -34.39 9.11
CA LYS A 128 -17.59 -33.69 8.32
C LYS A 128 -19.02 -33.69 8.92
N GLU A 129 -19.24 -34.29 10.08
CA GLU A 129 -20.57 -34.42 10.71
C GLU A 129 -20.89 -33.25 11.67
N ASP A 130 -19.90 -32.50 12.16
CA ASP A 130 -20.12 -31.39 13.11
C ASP A 130 -20.58 -30.08 12.46
N LEU A 131 -20.56 -30.00 11.12
CA LEU A 131 -21.00 -28.81 10.37
C LEU A 131 -22.54 -28.70 10.25
N ILE A 132 -23.29 -29.75 10.63
CA ILE A 132 -24.76 -29.78 10.51
C ILE A 132 -25.46 -29.22 11.76
N ALA A 133 -24.77 -29.09 12.90
CA ALA A 133 -25.36 -28.57 14.14
C ALA A 133 -25.41 -27.02 14.24
N HIS A 134 -24.91 -26.29 13.24
CA HIS A 134 -24.86 -24.81 13.26
C HIS A 134 -25.64 -24.11 12.15
N LEU A 135 -26.43 -24.85 11.35
CA LEU A 135 -27.22 -24.32 10.22
C LEU A 135 -28.73 -24.60 10.35
N GLY A 136 -29.23 -24.74 11.58
CA GLY A 136 -30.65 -24.99 11.88
C GLY A 136 -31.30 -23.88 12.70
N ALA A 137 -31.53 -22.71 12.09
CA ALA A 137 -32.51 -21.75 12.60
C ALA A 137 -33.07 -20.90 11.45
N LEU A 138 -34.20 -21.34 10.89
CA LEU A 138 -35.04 -20.49 10.04
C LEU A 138 -35.58 -19.30 10.88
N PRO A 139 -35.62 -18.07 10.36
CA PRO A 139 -36.44 -17.03 10.95
C PRO A 139 -37.93 -17.33 10.68
N GLN A 140 -38.75 -17.29 11.73
CA GLN A 140 -40.20 -17.44 11.62
C GLN A 140 -40.84 -16.19 10.97
N GLU A 141 -41.81 -16.45 10.11
CA GLU A 141 -42.66 -15.50 9.39
C GLU A 141 -43.56 -14.72 10.37
N PRO A 142 -43.81 -13.41 10.17
CA PRO A 142 -44.68 -12.63 11.05
C PRO A 142 -46.15 -13.00 10.84
N GLN A 143 -46.85 -13.30 11.95
CA GLN A 143 -48.27 -13.61 11.97
C GLN A 143 -49.12 -12.36 11.68
N GLU A 144 -49.99 -12.48 10.68
CA GLU A 144 -51.04 -11.53 10.32
C GLU A 144 -52.26 -11.72 11.24
N VAL A 145 -52.66 -10.69 12.00
CA VAL A 145 -53.96 -10.70 12.72
C VAL A 145 -54.62 -9.31 12.72
N ASN A 146 -55.60 -9.19 11.82
CA ASN A 146 -56.97 -8.66 11.99
C ASN A 146 -57.23 -7.14 12.13
N VAL A 147 -57.78 -6.56 11.06
CA VAL A 147 -58.37 -5.21 10.99
C VAL A 147 -59.90 -5.34 10.93
N PRO A 148 -60.70 -4.66 11.78
CA PRO A 148 -62.15 -4.61 11.61
C PRO A 148 -62.55 -3.58 10.53
N PRO A 149 -63.77 -3.70 9.95
CA PRO A 149 -64.06 -3.22 8.61
C PRO A 149 -64.41 -1.72 8.53
N PHE A 150 -64.15 -1.18 7.35
CA PHE A 150 -64.45 0.16 6.86
C PHE A 150 -65.89 0.64 7.14
N LEU A 151 -66.03 1.94 7.39
CA LEU A 151 -67.22 2.71 7.00
C LEU A 151 -66.79 4.03 6.35
N ILE A 152 -67.05 4.07 5.03
CA ILE A 152 -67.38 5.17 4.10
C ILE A 152 -67.12 6.60 4.60
#